data_AF-A0A0A9VZL7-F1
#
_entry.id   AF-A0A0A9VZL7-F1
#
_cell.length_a   1.000
_cell.length_b   1.000
_cell.length_c   1.000
_cell.angle_alpha   90.00
_cell.angle_beta   90.00
_cell.angle_gamma   90.00
#
_symmetry.space_group_name_H-M   'P 1'
#
loop_
_entity.id
_entity.type
_entity.pdbx_description
1 polymer ?
#
loop_
_entity_poly.entity_id
_entity_poly.type
_entity_poly.pdbx_seq_one_letter_code
_entity_poly.pdbx_strand_id
1 'polypeptide(L)'
;IYIGQVLIMGGLYERYIKNFIQEFVDICSLANISVFVLALDNYGFYIHGRSAHGFSDTDMATLRRHLRREEEDMVGHRGLVPASDHQTFQIHIPHKLKTIYKSFFNKISGHRGVSRVLLKKQLKGGSSSGAGDSIMVTYVTINRFLAAFIEHALKDLDYEVKDKLFIEALLDIELGNTE
;
A
#
# COMPACT_ATOMS: atom_id res chain seq x y z
N ILE A 1 -3.09 -34.14 -23.40
CA ILE A 1 -2.70 -33.93 -21.97
C ILE A 1 -2.26 -32.49 -21.74
N TYR A 2 -1.22 -31.99 -22.42
CA TYR A 2 -0.71 -30.61 -22.22
C TYR A 2 -1.74 -29.49 -22.46
N ILE A 3 -2.53 -29.58 -23.54
CA ILE A 3 -3.60 -28.60 -23.83
C ILE A 3 -4.69 -28.62 -22.74
N GLY A 4 -5.04 -29.81 -22.24
CA GLY A 4 -5.98 -29.96 -21.13
C GLY A 4 -5.44 -29.36 -19.82
N GLN A 5 -4.15 -29.55 -19.54
CA GLN A 5 -3.49 -28.93 -18.39
C GLN A 5 -3.50 -27.41 -18.48
N VAL A 6 -3.20 -26.82 -19.65
CA VAL A 6 -3.23 -25.36 -19.86
C VAL A 6 -4.65 -24.82 -19.70
N LEU A 7 -5.66 -25.50 -20.23
CA LEU A 7 -7.07 -25.09 -20.08
C LEU A 7 -7.56 -25.18 -18.63
N ILE A 8 -7.17 -26.22 -17.90
CA ILE A 8 -7.52 -26.38 -16.48
C ILE A 8 -6.79 -25.34 -15.63
N MET A 9 -5.49 -25.14 -15.86
CA MET A 9 -4.69 -24.17 -15.10
C MET A 9 -5.14 -22.73 -15.38
N GLY A 10 -5.21 -22.30 -16.64
CA GLY A 10 -5.58 -20.92 -16.98
C GLY A 10 -7.08 -20.63 -16.85
N GLY A 11 -7.94 -21.62 -17.14
CA GLY A 11 -9.40 -21.42 -17.14
C GLY A 11 -10.04 -21.59 -15.77
N LEU A 12 -9.66 -22.64 -15.03
CA LEU A 12 -10.29 -23.03 -13.76
C LEU A 12 -9.43 -22.63 -12.55
N TYR A 13 -8.16 -23.00 -12.53
CA TYR A 13 -7.30 -22.81 -11.35
C TYR A 13 -6.97 -21.33 -11.13
N GLU A 14 -6.44 -20.63 -12.13
CA GLU A 14 -6.10 -19.21 -12.00
C GLU A 14 -7.33 -18.35 -11.73
N ARG A 15 -8.49 -18.70 -12.30
CA ARG A 15 -9.67 -17.84 -12.26
C ARG A 15 -10.55 -18.05 -11.02
N TYR A 16 -10.61 -19.27 -10.48
CA TYR A 16 -11.53 -19.62 -9.39
C TYR A 16 -10.83 -20.11 -8.12
N ILE A 17 -9.59 -20.59 -8.20
CA ILE A 17 -8.87 -21.16 -7.04
C ILE A 17 -7.78 -20.21 -6.56
N LYS A 18 -7.05 -19.57 -7.47
CA LYS A 18 -5.94 -18.67 -7.12
C LYS A 18 -6.49 -17.30 -6.71
N ASN A 19 -6.23 -16.92 -5.45
CA ASN A 19 -6.52 -15.58 -4.97
C ASN A 19 -5.28 -14.68 -5.13
N PHE A 20 -5.18 -14.01 -6.28
CA PHE A 20 -4.06 -13.11 -6.60
C PHE A 20 -3.91 -11.96 -5.61
N ILE A 21 -5.02 -11.49 -5.02
CA ILE A 21 -4.98 -10.42 -4.02
C ILE A 21 -4.30 -10.92 -2.75
N GLN A 22 -4.64 -12.13 -2.28
CA GLN A 22 -3.99 -12.71 -1.11
C GLN A 22 -2.48 -12.88 -1.33
N GLU A 23 -2.07 -13.44 -2.48
CA GLU A 23 -0.65 -13.61 -2.81
C GLU A 23 0.09 -12.26 -2.84
N PHE A 24 -0.56 -11.21 -3.35
CA PHE A 24 0.02 -9.86 -3.33
C PHE A 24 0.14 -9.29 -1.91
N VAL A 25 -0.88 -9.47 -1.06
CA VAL A 25 -0.85 -9.07 0.35
C VAL A 25 0.27 -9.80 1.10
N ASP A 26 0.43 -11.11 0.86
CA ASP A 26 1.48 -11.91 1.48
C ASP A 26 2.88 -11.38 1.11
N ILE A 27 3.09 -11.01 -0.16
CA ILE A 27 4.33 -10.38 -0.62
C ILE A 27 4.54 -9.03 0.07
N CYS A 28 3.50 -8.19 0.18
CA CYS A 28 3.57 -6.91 0.87
C CYS A 28 3.98 -7.07 2.34
N SER A 29 3.38 -8.01 3.06
CA SER A 29 3.74 -8.33 4.45
C SER A 29 5.15 -8.88 4.58
N LEU A 30 5.54 -9.81 3.71
CA LEU A 30 6.88 -10.39 3.72
C LEU A 30 7.94 -9.33 3.43
N ALA A 31 7.66 -8.36 2.55
CA ALA A 31 8.52 -7.23 2.24
C ALA A 31 8.45 -6.08 3.26
N ASN A 32 7.50 -6.11 4.20
CA ASN A 32 7.20 -5.03 5.16
C ASN A 32 6.81 -3.70 4.47
N ILE A 33 6.01 -3.77 3.41
CA ILE A 33 5.59 -2.63 2.59
C ILE A 33 4.07 -2.50 2.62
N SER A 34 3.57 -1.37 3.11
CA SER A 34 2.15 -1.01 2.97
C SER A 34 1.89 -0.24 1.67
N VAL A 35 0.75 -0.49 1.04
CA VAL A 35 0.37 0.13 -0.22
C VAL A 35 -0.86 0.99 -0.03
N PHE A 36 -0.78 2.25 -0.45
CA PHE A 36 -1.88 3.21 -0.38
C PHE A 36 -2.17 3.72 -1.79
N VAL A 37 -3.36 3.45 -2.31
CA VAL A 37 -3.77 3.77 -3.68
C VAL A 37 -5.06 4.57 -3.67
N LEU A 38 -5.07 5.72 -4.34
CA LEU A 38 -6.29 6.47 -4.61
C LEU A 38 -6.76 6.15 -6.04
N ALA A 39 -7.90 5.48 -6.15
CA ALA A 39 -8.51 5.15 -7.44
C ALA A 39 -9.38 6.31 -7.95
N LEU A 40 -10.04 7.00 -7.02
CA LEU A 40 -10.84 8.19 -7.25
C LEU A 40 -10.33 9.32 -6.34
N ASP A 41 -11.00 10.46 -6.43
CA ASP A 41 -10.56 11.69 -5.80
C ASP A 41 -10.58 11.61 -4.26
N ASN A 42 -11.52 10.87 -3.68
CA ASN A 42 -11.69 10.69 -2.23
C ASN A 42 -11.80 9.21 -1.82
N TYR A 43 -11.71 8.30 -2.78
CA TYR A 43 -11.88 6.86 -2.57
C TYR A 43 -10.68 6.10 -3.11
N GLY A 44 -10.31 5.04 -2.41
CA GLY A 44 -9.17 4.23 -2.76
C GLY A 44 -9.09 2.91 -2.00
N PHE A 45 -7.91 2.33 -2.04
CA PHE A 45 -7.59 1.06 -1.41
C PHE A 45 -6.32 1.18 -0.58
N TYR A 46 -6.31 0.51 0.56
CA TYR A 46 -5.14 0.40 1.41
C TYR A 46 -4.85 -1.08 1.70
N ILE A 47 -3.57 -1.45 1.56
CA ILE A 47 -3.05 -2.77 1.91
C ILE A 47 -2.05 -2.58 3.04
N HIS A 48 -2.35 -3.19 4.17
CA HIS A 48 -1.51 -3.19 5.35
C HIS A 48 -0.49 -4.31 5.28
N GLY A 49 0.70 -4.01 4.76
CA GLY A 49 1.80 -4.95 4.62
C GLY A 49 2.85 -4.86 5.72
N ARG A 50 2.45 -4.56 6.97
CA ARG A 50 3.41 -4.59 8.09
C ARG A 50 3.76 -6.05 8.40
N SER A 51 5.05 -6.35 8.46
CA SER A 51 5.54 -7.66 8.91
C SER A 51 5.32 -7.78 10.41
N ALA A 52 4.85 -8.95 10.87
CA ALA A 52 4.72 -9.25 12.31
C ALA A 52 6.06 -9.19 13.06
N HIS A 53 7.18 -9.32 12.33
CA HIS A 53 8.52 -9.41 12.90
C HIS A 53 9.29 -8.08 12.77
N GLY A 54 8.68 -7.08 12.11
CA GLY A 54 9.20 -5.71 12.01
C GLY A 54 10.32 -5.50 10.97
N PHE A 55 10.82 -6.56 10.35
CA PHE A 55 11.82 -6.51 9.28
C PHE A 55 11.62 -7.66 8.28
N SER A 56 12.11 -7.48 7.05
CA SER A 56 11.80 -8.33 5.88
C SER A 56 13.04 -8.87 5.16
N ASP A 57 14.10 -8.07 5.04
CA ASP A 57 15.34 -8.46 4.36
C ASP A 57 16.21 -9.38 5.25
N THR A 58 15.95 -10.68 5.18
CA THR A 58 16.63 -11.69 6.02
C THR A 58 17.12 -12.88 5.22
N ASP A 59 18.03 -13.65 5.81
CA ASP A 59 18.45 -14.95 5.28
C ASP A 59 17.32 -15.99 5.34
N MET A 60 17.41 -17.00 4.48
CA MET A 60 16.36 -18.04 4.37
C MET A 60 16.14 -18.83 5.67
N ALA A 61 17.15 -18.98 6.51
CA ALA A 61 16.99 -19.68 7.79
C ALA A 61 16.18 -18.83 8.78
N THR A 62 16.45 -17.52 8.84
CA THR A 62 15.65 -16.57 9.61
C THR A 62 14.21 -16.49 9.09
N LEU A 63 14.00 -16.39 7.77
CA LEU A 63 12.67 -16.39 7.17
C LEU A 63 11.88 -17.65 7.54
N ARG A 64 12.50 -18.83 7.43
CA ARG A 64 11.86 -20.09 7.84
C ARG A 64 11.46 -20.09 9.31
N ARG A 65 12.32 -19.57 10.18
CA ARG A 65 12.01 -19.44 11.61
C ARG A 65 10.85 -18.47 11.86
N HIS A 66 10.77 -17.40 11.08
CA HIS A 66 9.69 -16.42 11.17
C HIS A 66 8.35 -17.06 10.81
N LEU A 67 8.30 -17.76 9.69
CA LEU A 67 7.11 -18.49 9.22
C LEU A 67 6.65 -19.55 10.23
N ARG A 68 7.58 -20.29 10.84
CA ARG A 68 7.24 -21.29 11.87
C ARG A 68 6.62 -20.65 13.12
N ARG A 69 7.09 -19.48 13.53
CA ARG A 69 6.50 -18.76 14.67
C ARG A 69 5.11 -18.21 14.37
N GLU A 70 4.83 -17.88 13.12
CA GLU A 70 3.47 -17.53 12.68
C GLU A 70 2.55 -18.74 12.69
N GLU A 71 3.03 -19.90 12.21
CA GLU A 71 2.30 -21.17 12.26
C GLU A 71 1.97 -21.59 13.71
N GLU A 72 2.90 -21.33 14.64
CA GLU A 72 2.73 -21.61 16.07
C GLU A 72 1.97 -20.50 16.83
N ASP A 73 1.48 -19.45 16.15
CA ASP A 73 0.77 -18.28 16.73
C ASP A 73 1.56 -17.57 17.85
N MET A 74 2.89 -17.56 17.72
CA MET A 74 3.84 -17.00 18.69
C MET A 74 4.21 -15.54 18.39
N VAL A 75 3.46 -14.86 17.51
CA VAL A 75 3.68 -13.48 17.08
C VAL A 75 2.35 -12.73 16.96
N GLY A 76 2.41 -11.41 16.91
CA GLY A 76 1.21 -10.61 16.72
C GLY A 76 0.57 -10.83 15.34
N HIS A 77 -0.76 -10.76 15.30
CA HIS A 77 -1.54 -10.77 14.06
C HIS A 77 -1.12 -9.65 13.10
N ARG A 78 -1.25 -9.92 11.80
CA ARG A 78 -0.78 -9.02 10.73
C ARG A 78 -1.78 -7.94 10.35
N GLY A 79 -2.98 -7.92 10.93
CA GLY A 79 -3.99 -6.93 10.58
C GLY A 79 -3.66 -5.53 11.10
N LEU A 80 -4.35 -4.55 10.52
CA LEU A 80 -4.22 -3.15 10.90
C LEU A 80 -4.78 -2.87 12.30
N VAL A 81 -5.88 -3.54 12.64
CA VAL A 81 -6.57 -3.43 13.94
C VAL A 81 -6.02 -4.51 14.88
N PRO A 82 -5.83 -4.21 16.18
CA PRO A 82 -5.41 -5.23 17.14
C PRO A 82 -6.34 -6.46 17.13
N ALA A 83 -5.74 -7.65 17.20
CA ALA A 83 -6.44 -8.94 17.18
C ALA A 83 -7.27 -9.22 15.90
N SER A 84 -6.91 -8.60 14.78
CA SER A 84 -7.48 -8.88 13.46
C SER A 84 -6.38 -9.34 12.50
N ASP A 85 -6.74 -10.21 11.54
CA ASP A 85 -5.90 -10.60 10.40
C ASP A 85 -6.30 -9.86 9.11
N HIS A 86 -7.21 -8.89 9.19
CA HIS A 86 -7.64 -8.13 8.01
C HIS A 86 -6.57 -7.13 7.59
N GLN A 87 -6.12 -7.25 6.34
CA GLN A 87 -5.03 -6.44 5.78
C GLN A 87 -5.42 -5.63 4.55
N THR A 88 -6.62 -5.84 4.00
CA THR A 88 -7.11 -5.13 2.82
C THR A 88 -8.28 -4.25 3.19
N PHE A 89 -8.25 -3.00 2.75
CA PHE A 89 -9.21 -1.98 3.13
C PHE A 89 -9.63 -1.15 1.93
N GLN A 90 -10.91 -0.82 1.89
CA GLN A 90 -11.38 0.31 1.11
C GLN A 90 -11.29 1.55 1.98
N ILE A 91 -10.84 2.67 1.41
CA ILE A 91 -10.61 3.90 2.16
C ILE A 91 -11.39 5.04 1.55
N HIS A 92 -12.06 5.79 2.42
CA HIS A 92 -12.61 7.10 2.14
C HIS A 92 -11.77 8.16 2.84
N ILE A 93 -11.24 9.13 2.09
CA ILE A 93 -10.34 10.14 2.66
C ILE A 93 -10.96 11.53 2.72
N PRO A 94 -10.69 12.31 3.78
CA PRO A 94 -11.14 13.69 3.87
C PRO A 94 -10.42 14.58 2.86
N HIS A 95 -11.12 15.63 2.40
CA HIS A 95 -10.57 16.58 1.42
C HIS A 95 -9.25 17.23 1.87
N LYS A 96 -9.07 17.42 3.18
CA LYS A 96 -7.82 17.93 3.77
C LYS A 96 -6.62 17.02 3.47
N LEU A 97 -6.75 15.71 3.75
CA LEU A 97 -5.70 14.72 3.48
C LEU A 97 -5.36 14.66 1.99
N LYS A 98 -6.39 14.65 1.14
CA LYS A 98 -6.25 14.71 -0.32
C LYS A 98 -5.44 15.93 -0.77
N THR A 99 -5.74 17.11 -0.23
CA THR A 99 -5.05 18.36 -0.60
C THR A 99 -3.55 18.28 -0.25
N ILE A 100 -3.25 17.76 0.94
CA ILE A 100 -1.87 17.52 1.40
C ILE A 100 -1.17 16.53 0.45
N TYR A 101 -1.81 15.39 0.17
CA TYR A 101 -1.27 14.36 -0.74
C TYR A 101 -1.00 14.91 -2.15
N LYS A 102 -1.97 15.62 -2.75
CA LYS A 102 -1.80 16.26 -4.07
C LYS A 102 -0.67 17.30 -4.06
N SER A 103 -0.48 18.03 -2.96
CA SER A 103 0.64 18.98 -2.84
C SER A 103 2.01 18.29 -2.93
N PHE A 104 2.16 17.12 -2.30
CA PHE A 104 3.39 16.34 -2.37
C PHE A 104 3.59 15.74 -3.77
N PHE A 105 2.53 15.20 -4.36
CA PHE A 105 2.57 14.64 -5.71
C PHE A 105 2.93 15.68 -6.77
N ASN A 106 2.42 16.90 -6.63
CA ASN A 106 2.75 18.03 -7.53
C ASN A 106 4.21 18.44 -7.41
N LYS A 107 4.82 18.40 -6.21
CA LYS A 107 6.26 18.67 -6.02
C LYS A 107 7.14 17.64 -6.75
N ILE A 108 6.75 16.37 -6.72
CA ILE A 108 7.44 15.28 -7.43
C ILE A 108 7.25 15.39 -8.94
N SER A 109 6.01 15.61 -9.40
CA SER A 109 5.68 15.71 -10.82
C SER A 109 6.27 16.96 -11.47
N GLY A 110 6.31 18.08 -10.74
CA GLY A 110 7.01 19.29 -11.16
C GLY A 110 8.50 19.06 -11.41
N HIS A 111 9.16 18.27 -10.55
CA HIS A 111 10.55 17.86 -10.78
C HIS A 111 10.69 16.95 -12.03
N ARG A 112 9.75 16.03 -12.28
CA ARG A 112 9.77 15.17 -13.48
C ARG A 112 9.55 15.96 -14.79
N GLY A 113 8.71 17.00 -14.76
CA GLY A 113 8.50 17.91 -15.89
C GLY A 113 9.74 18.76 -16.19
N VAL A 114 10.38 19.28 -15.14
CA VAL A 114 11.66 20.02 -15.26
C VAL A 114 12.80 19.09 -15.69
N SER A 115 12.84 17.81 -15.26
CA SER A 115 13.81 16.83 -15.74
C SER A 115 13.72 16.56 -17.24
N ARG A 116 12.54 16.61 -17.89
CA ARG A 116 12.45 16.47 -19.36
C ARG A 116 12.96 17.70 -20.11
N VAL A 117 12.78 18.90 -19.56
CA VAL A 117 13.31 20.16 -20.12
C VAL A 117 14.81 20.29 -19.88
N LEU A 118 15.29 19.89 -18.68
CA LEU A 118 16.71 19.88 -18.32
C LEU A 118 17.49 18.75 -18.97
N LEU A 119 16.88 17.59 -19.28
CA LEU A 119 17.56 16.52 -20.02
C LEU A 119 17.96 16.94 -21.44
N LYS A 120 17.22 17.89 -22.06
CA LYS A 120 17.65 18.56 -23.30
C LYS A 120 18.83 19.52 -23.09
N LYS A 121 19.04 20.04 -21.87
CA LYS A 121 20.13 20.95 -21.51
C LYS A 121 21.37 20.22 -20.97
N GLN A 122 21.21 18.99 -20.47
CA GLN A 122 22.27 18.20 -19.81
C GLN A 122 23.24 17.49 -20.76
N LEU A 123 23.06 17.60 -22.08
CA LEU A 123 24.12 17.29 -23.05
C LEU A 123 25.30 18.28 -22.97
N LYS A 124 25.20 19.35 -22.16
CA LYS A 124 26.33 20.20 -21.74
C LYS A 124 26.53 20.04 -20.23
N GLY A 125 27.69 19.48 -19.87
CA GLY A 125 28.00 18.96 -18.55
C GLY A 125 27.76 19.92 -17.38
N GLY A 126 26.88 19.50 -16.47
CA GLY A 126 26.67 20.10 -15.16
C GLY A 126 26.10 19.04 -14.21
N SER A 127 26.77 18.82 -13.09
CA SER A 127 26.45 17.81 -12.07
C SER A 127 25.02 17.98 -11.54
N SER A 128 24.17 16.98 -11.76
CA SER A 128 22.74 16.97 -11.41
C SER A 128 22.47 16.40 -10.01
N SER A 129 23.38 16.57 -9.05
CA SER A 129 23.28 15.94 -7.72
C SER A 129 22.11 16.49 -6.88
N GLY A 130 21.85 17.80 -6.89
CA GLY A 130 20.86 18.41 -5.98
C GLY A 130 19.38 18.13 -6.29
N ALA A 131 19.02 17.77 -7.54
CA ALA A 131 17.63 17.54 -7.91
C ALA A 131 17.11 16.17 -7.44
N GLY A 132 17.98 15.15 -7.40
CA GLY A 132 17.65 13.82 -6.90
C GLY A 132 17.40 13.81 -5.39
N ASP A 133 18.22 14.56 -4.65
CA ASP A 133 18.15 14.66 -3.19
C ASP A 133 16.82 15.27 -2.72
N SER A 134 16.35 16.34 -3.38
CA SER A 134 15.06 16.99 -3.09
C SER A 134 13.86 16.05 -3.29
N ILE A 135 13.90 15.23 -4.34
CA ILE A 135 12.86 14.24 -4.63
C ILE A 135 12.86 13.15 -3.55
N MET A 136 14.04 12.65 -3.17
CA MET A 136 14.18 11.65 -2.11
C MET A 136 13.63 12.17 -0.78
N VAL A 137 13.98 13.40 -0.37
CA VAL A 137 13.46 14.03 0.84
C VAL A 137 11.93 14.11 0.82
N THR A 138 11.35 14.39 -0.36
CA THR A 138 9.89 14.43 -0.52
C THR A 138 9.28 13.04 -0.32
N TYR A 139 9.85 11.97 -0.87
CA TYR A 139 9.38 10.60 -0.64
C TYR A 139 9.45 10.18 0.82
N VAL A 140 10.57 10.47 1.51
CA VAL A 140 10.72 10.18 2.94
C VAL A 140 9.67 10.93 3.75
N THR A 141 9.38 12.19 3.40
CA THR A 141 8.36 13.00 4.06
C THR A 141 6.97 12.42 3.86
N ILE A 142 6.63 11.96 2.65
CA ILE A 142 5.36 11.30 2.36
C ILE A 142 5.21 10.01 3.18
N ASN A 143 6.24 9.16 3.18
CA ASN A 143 6.20 7.90 3.93
C ASN A 143 6.02 8.14 5.43
N ARG A 144 6.71 9.15 6.00
CA ARG A 144 6.54 9.53 7.40
C ARG A 144 5.14 10.07 7.69
N PHE A 145 4.59 10.89 6.80
CA PHE A 145 3.22 11.41 6.93
C PHE A 145 2.19 10.28 6.89
N LEU A 146 2.30 9.37 5.91
CA LEU A 146 1.39 8.23 5.79
C LEU A 146 1.51 7.27 6.97
N ALA A 147 2.72 6.99 7.45
CA ALA A 147 2.93 6.20 8.66
C ALA A 147 2.24 6.84 9.87
N ALA A 148 2.43 8.15 10.07
CA ALA A 148 1.78 8.89 11.16
C ALA A 148 0.25 8.93 11.03
N PHE A 149 -0.29 9.00 9.80
CA PHE A 149 -1.71 8.90 9.54
C PHE A 149 -2.25 7.52 9.96
N ILE A 150 -1.62 6.43 9.50
CA ILE A 150 -2.05 5.06 9.83
C ILE A 150 -1.92 4.75 11.33
N GLU A 151 -0.92 5.30 12.01
CA GLU A 151 -0.70 5.15 13.46
C GLU A 151 -1.61 6.04 14.32
N HIS A 152 -2.63 6.68 13.74
CA HIS A 152 -3.56 7.59 14.45
C HIS A 152 -2.84 8.75 15.17
N ALA A 153 -1.65 9.13 14.71
CA ALA A 153 -0.86 10.20 15.33
C ALA A 153 -1.36 11.61 14.96
N LEU A 154 -2.20 11.72 13.93
CA LEU A 154 -2.76 12.96 13.40
C LEU A 154 -4.23 13.10 13.79
N LYS A 155 -4.50 13.64 14.98
CA LYS A 155 -5.88 13.77 15.54
C LYS A 155 -6.86 14.52 14.62
N ASP A 156 -6.38 15.48 13.83
CA ASP A 156 -7.22 16.26 12.90
C ASP A 156 -7.63 15.47 11.65
N LEU A 157 -6.99 14.33 11.40
CA LEU A 157 -7.19 13.45 10.24
C LEU A 157 -7.40 12.01 10.70
N ASP A 158 -7.97 11.81 11.88
CA ASP A 158 -8.18 10.48 12.43
C ASP A 158 -9.16 9.67 11.57
N TYR A 159 -9.04 8.35 11.59
CA TYR A 159 -9.89 7.45 10.83
C TYR A 159 -10.42 6.32 11.71
N GLU A 160 -11.51 5.70 11.25
CA GLU A 160 -12.10 4.53 11.90
C GLU A 160 -12.18 3.38 10.90
N VAL A 161 -11.99 2.16 11.39
CA VAL A 161 -12.16 0.94 10.60
C VAL A 161 -13.53 0.36 10.93
N LYS A 162 -14.38 0.24 9.91
CA LYS A 162 -15.74 -0.28 10.01
C LYS A 162 -15.96 -1.40 9.00
N ASP A 163 -16.73 -2.41 9.42
CA ASP A 163 -17.20 -3.45 8.51
C ASP A 163 -18.38 -2.92 7.68
N LYS A 164 -18.39 -3.26 6.38
CA LYS A 164 -19.52 -2.91 5.51
C LYS A 164 -20.77 -3.67 5.94
N LEU A 165 -21.90 -2.97 6.02
CA LEU A 165 -23.20 -3.60 6.18
C LEU A 165 -23.53 -4.45 4.96
N PHE A 166 -24.40 -5.45 5.11
CA PHE A 166 -24.79 -6.33 3.98
C PHE A 166 -25.28 -5.55 2.76
N ILE A 167 -26.08 -4.49 2.97
CA ILE A 167 -26.63 -3.66 1.89
C ILE A 167 -25.51 -2.85 1.20
N GLU A 168 -24.56 -2.33 1.98
CA GLU A 168 -23.40 -1.61 1.46
C GLU A 168 -22.47 -2.52 0.66
N ALA A 169 -22.26 -3.75 1.15
CA ALA A 169 -21.49 -4.77 0.46
C ALA A 169 -22.19 -5.27 -0.82
N LEU A 170 -23.52 -5.41 -0.79
CA LEU A 170 -24.31 -5.87 -1.94
C LEU A 170 -24.37 -4.85 -3.06
N LEU A 171 -24.49 -3.56 -2.71
CA LEU A 171 -24.63 -2.46 -3.67
C LEU A 171 -23.29 -1.76 -4.00
N ASP A 172 -22.22 -2.12 -3.30
CA ASP A 172 -20.90 -1.46 -3.34
C ASP A 172 -21.00 0.07 -3.14
N ILE A 173 -21.82 0.46 -2.16
CA ILE A 173 -22.03 1.87 -1.77
C ILE A 173 -21.61 2.07 -0.31
N GLU A 174 -21.16 3.28 0.02
CA GLU A 174 -20.95 3.71 1.40
C GLU A 174 -22.19 4.51 1.83
N LEU A 175 -22.97 3.99 2.79
CA LEU A 175 -24.06 4.75 3.39
C LEU A 175 -23.44 5.64 4.46
N GLY A 176 -23.02 6.84 4.05
CA GLY A 176 -22.43 7.79 4.96
C GLY A 176 -23.37 8.12 6.12
N ASN A 177 -22.94 7.87 7.35
CA ASN A 177 -23.34 8.74 8.45
C ASN A 177 -22.65 10.09 8.22
N THR A 178 -23.26 10.94 7.40
CA THR A 178 -22.90 12.35 7.33
C THR A 178 -23.35 13.02 8.63
N GLU A 179 -22.46 13.08 9.60
CA GLU A 179 -22.44 14.14 10.61
C GLU A 179 -21.16 14.97 10.47
#